data_AF-E5AM11-F1
#
_entry.id   AF-E5AM11-F1
#
_cell.length_a   1.000
_cell.length_b   1.000
_cell.length_c   1.000
_cell.angle_alpha   90.00
_cell.angle_beta   90.00
_cell.angle_gamma   90.00
#
_symmetry.space_group_name_H-M   'P 1'
#
loop_
_entity.id
_entity.type
_entity.pdbx_description
1 polymer ?
#
loop_
_entity_poly.entity_id
_entity_poly.type
_entity_poly.pdbx_seq_one_letter_code
_entity_poly.pdbx_strand_id
1 'polypeptide(L)'
;MRRKLDNFFESAVKCAQIRRKRAPMSLRILVVNGPNLNLLGTREPQTYGSTTLAQIEQALAQKANAAGAALICFQSNHEGDIIERLHQARDEQIGFVLINPAALTHTSVAIRDAIAATGIPFVEIHLSNVHRREAFRHVSYLSDLAEGVICGLGWRGYLYALDFALERLGRPH
;
A
#
# COMPACT_ATOMS: atom_id res chain seq x y z
N MET A 1 -32.04 16.29 58.69
CA MET A 1 -32.62 16.52 57.35
C MET A 1 -31.60 17.17 56.39
N ARG A 2 -30.35 16.67 56.36
CA ARG A 2 -29.19 17.33 55.73
C ARG A 2 -28.28 16.35 54.95
N ARG A 3 -28.87 15.27 54.43
CA ARG A 3 -28.16 14.19 53.68
C ARG A 3 -28.78 13.91 52.31
N LYS A 4 -29.59 14.83 51.77
CA LYS A 4 -30.26 14.66 50.47
C LYS A 4 -29.96 15.76 49.44
N LEU A 5 -29.03 16.67 49.72
CA LEU A 5 -28.66 17.77 48.81
C LEU A 5 -27.25 17.68 48.24
N ASP A 6 -26.41 16.75 48.71
CA ASP A 6 -25.03 16.59 48.19
C ASP A 6 -24.94 15.64 46.99
N ASN A 7 -26.04 14.94 46.64
CA ASN A 7 -26.05 13.95 45.56
C ASN A 7 -26.48 14.49 44.18
N PHE A 8 -26.68 15.80 44.04
CA PHE A 8 -27.11 16.40 42.77
C PHE A 8 -25.99 17.17 42.03
N PHE A 9 -24.83 17.38 42.66
CA PHE A 9 -23.70 18.11 42.03
C PHE A 9 -22.55 17.22 41.53
N GLU A 10 -22.48 15.94 41.91
CA GLU A 10 -21.48 15.00 41.36
C GLU A 10 -21.89 14.33 40.04
N SER A 11 -23.18 14.39 39.66
CA SER A 11 -23.68 13.76 38.42
C SER A 11 -23.44 14.59 37.15
N ALA A 12 -22.96 15.82 37.25
CA ALA A 12 -22.84 16.74 36.11
C ALA A 12 -21.40 16.97 35.60
N VAL A 13 -20.37 16.40 36.26
CA VAL A 13 -18.95 16.66 35.90
C VAL A 13 -18.20 15.41 35.42
N LYS A 14 -18.82 14.22 35.44
CA LYS A 14 -18.17 12.95 35.04
C LYS A 14 -18.63 12.33 33.72
N CYS A 15 -19.43 13.05 32.92
CA CYS A 15 -19.86 12.61 31.58
C CYS A 15 -19.27 13.47 30.44
N ALA A 16 -18.24 14.27 30.72
CA ALA A 16 -17.55 15.10 29.72
C ALA A 16 -16.23 14.47 29.19
N GLN A 17 -15.99 13.19 29.47
CA GLN A 17 -14.90 12.41 28.89
C GLN A 17 -15.43 11.13 28.25
N ILE A 18 -16.49 11.26 27.46
CA ILE A 18 -16.68 10.32 26.35
C ILE A 18 -15.45 10.53 25.48
N ARG A 19 -14.52 9.57 25.58
CA ARG A 19 -13.32 9.42 24.77
C ARG A 19 -13.59 10.02 23.40
N ARG A 20 -12.97 11.16 23.07
CA ARG A 20 -12.78 11.53 21.67
C ARG A 20 -12.18 10.29 21.04
N LYS A 21 -12.96 9.52 20.25
CA LYS A 21 -12.41 8.53 19.35
C LYS A 21 -11.28 9.28 18.66
N ARG A 22 -10.02 8.85 18.86
CA ARG A 22 -8.95 9.31 17.98
C ARG A 22 -9.55 9.18 16.59
N ALA A 23 -9.59 10.27 15.83
CA ALA A 23 -9.91 10.17 14.41
C ALA A 23 -9.03 9.02 13.90
N PRO A 24 -9.61 8.00 13.23
CA PRO A 24 -8.79 6.91 12.71
C PRO A 24 -7.65 7.58 11.95
N MET A 25 -6.39 7.25 12.32
CA MET A 25 -5.28 7.71 11.50
C MET A 25 -5.64 7.28 10.09
N SER A 26 -5.78 8.24 9.17
CA SER A 26 -6.20 7.98 7.81
C SER A 26 -5.34 6.83 7.30
N LEU A 27 -5.95 5.74 6.82
CA LEU A 27 -5.19 4.60 6.33
C LEU A 27 -4.28 5.11 5.19
N ARG A 28 -2.95 5.19 5.42
CA ARG A 28 -2.01 5.72 4.42
C ARG A 28 -1.35 4.57 3.69
N ILE A 29 -1.52 4.53 2.37
CA ILE A 29 -1.01 3.48 1.50
C ILE A 29 -0.09 4.11 0.46
N LEU A 30 1.07 3.48 0.24
CA LEU A 30 2.00 3.85 -0.82
C LEU A 30 1.94 2.82 -1.93
N VAL A 31 1.80 3.27 -3.17
CA VAL A 31 1.95 2.47 -4.38
C VAL A 31 3.31 2.79 -5.00
N VAL A 32 4.16 1.78 -5.16
CA VAL A 32 5.49 1.90 -5.77
C VAL A 32 5.52 1.13 -7.08
N ASN A 33 5.91 1.81 -8.16
CA ASN A 33 6.05 1.23 -9.49
C ASN A 33 7.51 1.31 -9.94
N GLY A 34 8.08 0.16 -10.23
CA GLY A 34 9.45 0.02 -10.69
C GLY A 34 9.68 0.44 -12.14
N PRO A 35 10.85 0.10 -12.69
CA PRO A 35 11.28 0.57 -13.99
C PRO A 35 10.37 0.14 -15.15
N ASN A 36 10.30 1.01 -16.16
CA ASN A 36 9.57 0.86 -17.41
C ASN A 36 8.03 0.84 -17.31
N LEU A 37 7.45 0.87 -16.10
CA LEU A 37 5.99 0.91 -15.95
C LEU A 37 5.39 2.25 -16.39
N ASN A 38 6.18 3.32 -16.48
CA ASN A 38 5.79 4.57 -17.12
C ASN A 38 5.46 4.42 -18.63
N LEU A 39 5.87 3.32 -19.26
CA LEU A 39 5.62 3.03 -20.68
C LEU A 39 4.33 2.21 -20.91
N LEU A 40 3.55 1.94 -19.87
CA LEU A 40 2.28 1.24 -20.00
C LEU A 40 1.30 2.01 -20.91
N GLY A 41 0.61 1.27 -21.78
CA GLY A 41 -0.34 1.81 -22.76
C GLY A 41 0.30 2.38 -24.03
N THR A 42 1.62 2.57 -24.08
CA THR A 42 2.33 3.06 -25.28
C THR A 42 3.20 1.98 -25.93
N ARG A 43 3.65 0.97 -25.17
CA ARG A 43 4.47 -0.15 -25.66
C ARG A 43 3.72 -1.48 -25.59
N GLU A 44 3.76 -2.25 -26.68
CA GLU A 44 3.24 -3.63 -26.78
C GLU A 44 1.82 -3.82 -26.19
N PRO A 45 0.81 -3.05 -26.66
CA PRO A 45 -0.54 -3.05 -26.07
C PRO A 45 -1.25 -4.41 -26.16
N GLN A 46 -0.83 -5.29 -27.08
CA GLN A 46 -1.35 -6.66 -27.18
C GLN A 46 -0.92 -7.55 -26.00
N THR A 47 0.22 -7.23 -25.35
CA THR A 47 0.78 -8.01 -24.23
C THR A 47 0.33 -7.47 -22.88
N TYR A 48 0.28 -6.13 -22.72
CA TYR A 48 0.04 -5.47 -21.44
C TYR A 48 -1.31 -4.75 -21.35
N GLY A 49 -2.06 -4.71 -22.45
CA GLY A 49 -3.28 -3.91 -22.58
C GLY A 49 -2.98 -2.44 -22.91
N SER A 50 -4.04 -1.67 -23.17
CA SER A 50 -3.98 -0.23 -23.43
C SER A 50 -4.02 0.62 -22.16
N THR A 51 -4.16 0.00 -20.99
CA THR A 51 -4.27 0.72 -19.71
C THR A 51 -2.93 1.36 -19.36
N THR A 52 -2.90 2.68 -19.21
CA THR A 52 -1.71 3.44 -18.83
C THR A 52 -1.50 3.41 -17.32
N LEU A 53 -0.27 3.67 -16.86
CA LEU A 53 0.00 3.76 -15.43
C LEU A 53 -0.88 4.80 -14.72
N ALA A 54 -1.06 5.97 -15.33
CA ALA A 54 -1.93 7.03 -14.79
C ALA A 54 -3.39 6.58 -14.61
N GLN A 55 -3.92 5.73 -15.52
CA GLN A 55 -5.27 5.17 -15.37
C GLN A 55 -5.35 4.18 -14.20
N ILE A 56 -4.30 3.38 -13.97
CA ILE A 56 -4.22 2.48 -12.81
C ILE A 56 -4.20 3.30 -11.52
N GLU A 57 -3.34 4.33 -11.45
CA GLU A 57 -3.22 5.22 -10.30
C GLU A 57 -4.54 5.95 -10.00
N GLN A 58 -5.24 6.42 -11.03
CA GLN A 58 -6.56 7.04 -10.88
C GLN A 58 -7.60 6.06 -10.32
N ALA A 59 -7.64 4.83 -10.83
CA ALA A 59 -8.56 3.80 -10.33
C ALA A 59 -8.28 3.45 -8.85
N LEU A 60 -7.00 3.37 -8.47
CA LEU A 60 -6.59 3.14 -7.09
C LEU A 60 -6.96 4.31 -6.18
N ALA A 61 -6.69 5.55 -6.61
CA ALA A 61 -7.03 6.74 -5.84
C ALA A 61 -8.54 6.85 -5.62
N GLN A 62 -9.36 6.61 -6.65
CA GLN A 62 -10.83 6.59 -6.51
C GLN A 62 -11.30 5.56 -5.48
N LYS A 63 -10.75 4.35 -5.53
CA LYS A 63 -11.10 3.26 -4.62
C LYS A 63 -10.66 3.52 -3.18
N ALA A 64 -9.43 4.01 -2.99
CA ALA A 64 -8.91 4.37 -1.68
C ALA A 64 -9.72 5.52 -1.05
N ASN A 65 -10.04 6.56 -1.83
CA ASN A 65 -10.87 7.67 -1.38
C ASN A 65 -12.27 7.21 -0.95
N ALA A 66 -12.90 6.30 -1.72
CA ALA A 66 -14.19 5.71 -1.36
C ALA A 66 -14.14 4.92 -0.02
N ALA A 67 -12.97 4.41 0.35
CA ALA A 67 -12.72 3.71 1.61
C ALA A 67 -12.20 4.63 2.74
N GLY A 68 -12.05 5.94 2.51
CA GLY A 68 -11.50 6.88 3.49
C GLY A 68 -10.00 6.73 3.75
N ALA A 69 -9.26 6.12 2.80
CA ALA A 69 -7.82 5.94 2.85
C ALA A 69 -7.09 7.00 2.02
N ALA A 70 -5.91 7.42 2.47
CA ALA A 70 -5.00 8.25 1.69
C ALA A 70 -4.07 7.34 0.88
N LEU A 71 -3.97 7.58 -0.42
CA LEU A 71 -3.13 6.80 -1.33
C LEU A 71 -2.13 7.71 -2.04
N ILE A 72 -0.86 7.33 -2.01
CA ILE A 72 0.23 8.04 -2.68
C ILE A 72 0.83 7.10 -3.72
N CYS A 73 1.01 7.58 -4.95
CA CYS A 73 1.65 6.83 -6.02
C CYS A 73 3.07 7.37 -6.26
N PHE A 74 4.00 6.46 -6.53
CA PHE A 74 5.37 6.77 -6.90
C PHE A 74 5.85 5.81 -7.99
N GLN A 75 6.56 6.34 -8.98
CA GLN A 75 7.22 5.54 -10.02
C GLN A 75 8.63 6.06 -10.23
N SER A 76 9.60 5.15 -10.37
CA SER A 76 10.92 5.51 -10.88
C SER A 76 11.55 4.38 -11.68
N ASN A 77 12.43 4.78 -12.62
CA ASN A 77 13.33 3.89 -13.35
C ASN A 77 14.67 3.68 -12.62
N HIS A 78 14.93 4.45 -11.56
CA HIS A 78 16.16 4.38 -10.79
C HIS A 78 15.90 3.67 -9.45
N GLU A 79 16.74 2.68 -9.18
CA GLU A 79 16.67 1.87 -7.95
C GLU A 79 16.85 2.72 -6.68
N GLY A 80 17.77 3.69 -6.73
CA GLY A 80 18.03 4.63 -5.62
C GLY A 80 16.79 5.40 -5.19
N ASP A 81 16.03 5.95 -6.15
CA ASP A 81 14.82 6.71 -5.82
C ASP A 81 13.74 5.84 -5.16
N ILE A 82 13.64 4.56 -5.55
CA ILE A 82 12.71 3.61 -4.93
C ILE A 82 13.13 3.33 -3.48
N ILE A 83 14.43 3.13 -3.24
CA ILE A 83 14.98 2.94 -1.89
C ILE A 83 14.70 4.16 -1.01
N GLU A 84 15.00 5.37 -1.51
CA GLU A 84 14.73 6.62 -0.79
C GLU A 84 13.24 6.79 -0.50
N ARG A 85 12.37 6.48 -1.48
CA ARG A 85 10.93 6.56 -1.29
C ARG A 85 10.43 5.61 -0.21
N LEU A 86 10.97 4.39 -0.15
CA LEU A 86 10.62 3.41 0.88
C LEU A 86 11.07 3.90 2.27
N HIS A 87 12.26 4.46 2.40
CA HIS A 87 12.70 5.06 3.67
C HIS A 87 11.79 6.22 4.11
N GLN A 88 11.46 7.13 3.19
CA GLN A 88 10.53 8.24 3.47
C GLN A 88 9.13 7.74 3.89
N ALA A 89 8.67 6.61 3.36
CA ALA A 89 7.37 6.04 3.71
C ALA A 89 7.25 5.75 5.21
N ARG A 90 8.36 5.36 5.86
CA ARG A 90 8.41 5.15 7.31
C ARG A 90 8.14 6.43 8.09
N ASP A 91 8.81 7.52 7.71
CA ASP A 91 8.68 8.82 8.37
C ASP A 91 7.29 9.45 8.13
N GLU A 92 6.70 9.16 6.96
CA GLU A 92 5.34 9.56 6.60
C GLU A 92 4.24 8.72 7.29
N GLN A 93 4.61 7.72 8.09
CA GLN A 93 3.69 6.79 8.74
C GLN A 93 2.78 6.07 7.72
N ILE A 94 3.34 5.66 6.58
CA ILE A 94 2.67 4.75 5.65
C ILE A 94 2.41 3.42 6.35
N GLY A 95 1.17 2.97 6.34
CA GLY A 95 0.74 1.73 6.99
C GLY A 95 0.88 0.49 6.11
N PHE A 96 0.92 0.65 4.79
CA PHE A 96 1.00 -0.47 3.83
C PHE A 96 1.62 -0.04 2.49
N VAL A 97 2.38 -0.93 1.85
CA VAL A 97 2.96 -0.72 0.53
C VAL A 97 2.37 -1.70 -0.50
N LEU A 98 1.96 -1.18 -1.65
CA LEU A 98 1.65 -1.95 -2.86
C LEU A 98 2.80 -1.75 -3.83
N ILE A 99 3.60 -2.79 -4.11
CA ILE A 99 4.79 -2.64 -4.97
C ILE A 99 4.69 -3.52 -6.21
N ASN A 100 4.80 -2.90 -7.39
CA ASN A 100 5.17 -3.59 -8.60
C ASN A 100 6.63 -3.27 -8.92
N PRO A 101 7.58 -4.13 -8.49
CA PRO A 101 9.02 -3.89 -8.68
C PRO A 101 9.48 -4.04 -10.15
N ALA A 102 8.59 -4.48 -11.05
CA ALA A 102 8.92 -4.83 -12.43
C ALA A 102 10.15 -5.76 -12.48
N ALA A 103 11.18 -5.41 -13.26
CA ALA A 103 12.38 -6.23 -13.39
C ALA A 103 13.22 -6.29 -12.10
N LEU A 104 13.10 -5.31 -11.20
CA LEU A 104 13.97 -5.22 -10.01
C LEU A 104 13.69 -6.33 -9.00
N THR A 105 12.53 -6.99 -9.06
CA THR A 105 12.27 -8.15 -8.18
C THR A 105 13.29 -9.27 -8.39
N HIS A 106 13.83 -9.41 -9.60
CA HIS A 106 14.74 -10.49 -9.97
C HIS A 106 16.21 -10.17 -9.64
N THR A 107 16.54 -8.92 -9.29
CA THR A 107 17.93 -8.44 -9.22
C THR A 107 18.26 -7.66 -7.96
N SER A 108 17.29 -6.96 -7.35
CA SER A 108 17.56 -5.96 -6.32
C SER A 108 17.48 -6.54 -4.91
N VAL A 109 18.65 -6.90 -4.38
CA VAL A 109 18.80 -7.11 -2.93
C VAL A 109 18.70 -5.78 -2.17
N ALA A 110 19.09 -4.66 -2.79
CA ALA A 110 19.02 -3.36 -2.13
C ALA A 110 17.59 -2.90 -1.83
N ILE A 111 16.62 -3.12 -2.74
CA ILE A 111 15.20 -2.84 -2.47
C ILE A 111 14.64 -3.81 -1.43
N ARG A 112 15.05 -5.09 -1.46
CA ARG A 112 14.69 -6.08 -0.42
C ARG A 112 15.10 -5.58 0.96
N ASP A 113 16.35 -5.15 1.12
CA ASP A 113 16.86 -4.66 2.40
C ASP A 113 16.21 -3.34 2.81
N ALA A 114 15.97 -2.44 1.86
CA ALA A 114 15.28 -1.18 2.09
C ALA A 114 13.87 -1.40 2.62
N ILE A 115 13.05 -2.24 1.96
CA ILE A 115 11.68 -2.50 2.41
C ILE A 115 11.66 -3.21 3.76
N ALA A 116 12.57 -4.16 4.00
CA ALA A 116 12.71 -4.83 5.29
C ALA A 116 13.04 -3.84 6.42
N ALA A 117 13.93 -2.87 6.17
CA ALA A 117 14.31 -1.85 7.15
C ALA A 117 13.17 -0.87 7.52
N THR A 118 12.15 -0.74 6.67
CA THR A 118 10.95 0.07 6.99
C THR A 118 10.04 -0.62 8.01
N GLY A 119 9.99 -1.96 8.00
CA GLY A 119 9.00 -2.74 8.76
C GLY A 119 7.55 -2.59 8.26
N ILE A 120 7.33 -1.93 7.11
CA ILE A 120 5.99 -1.71 6.55
C ILE A 120 5.57 -2.98 5.79
N PRO A 121 4.38 -3.55 6.08
CA PRO A 121 3.88 -4.71 5.34
C PRO A 121 3.59 -4.34 3.88
N PHE A 122 3.78 -5.29 2.96
CA PHE A 122 3.58 -5.04 1.54
C PHE A 122 3.04 -6.23 0.76
N VAL A 123 2.43 -5.92 -0.38
CA VAL A 123 2.04 -6.89 -1.41
C VAL A 123 2.84 -6.64 -2.67
N GLU A 124 3.41 -7.71 -3.24
CA GLU A 124 4.09 -7.67 -4.53
C GLU A 124 3.09 -7.90 -5.67
N ILE A 125 3.18 -7.08 -6.73
CA ILE A 125 2.25 -7.08 -7.85
C ILE A 125 3.01 -7.24 -9.16
N HIS A 126 2.51 -8.11 -10.04
CA HIS A 126 2.98 -8.25 -11.42
C HIS A 126 1.80 -8.26 -12.39
N LEU A 127 1.84 -7.39 -13.40
CA LEU A 127 0.79 -7.33 -14.42
C LEU A 127 0.67 -8.65 -15.19
N SER A 128 1.81 -9.21 -15.60
CA SER A 128 1.90 -10.47 -16.34
C SER A 128 2.13 -11.66 -15.42
N ASN A 129 1.80 -12.87 -15.87
CA ASN A 129 2.14 -14.08 -15.13
C ASN A 129 3.64 -14.36 -15.29
N VAL A 130 4.44 -14.00 -14.28
CA VAL A 130 5.89 -14.15 -14.30
C VAL A 130 6.34 -15.62 -14.40
N HIS A 131 5.52 -16.57 -13.93
CA HIS A 131 5.80 -18.00 -13.98
C HIS A 131 5.57 -18.65 -15.36
N ARG A 132 4.99 -17.91 -16.31
CA ARG A 132 4.87 -18.35 -17.72
C ARG A 132 5.98 -17.78 -18.60
N ARG A 133 6.94 -17.07 -18.01
CA ARG A 133 8.01 -16.38 -18.71
C ARG A 133 9.33 -17.12 -18.56
N GLU A 134 10.42 -16.46 -18.90
CA GLU A 134 11.77 -17.03 -18.82
C GLU A 134 12.11 -17.43 -17.38
N ALA A 135 12.88 -18.51 -17.20
CA ALA A 135 13.16 -19.09 -15.88
C ALA A 135 13.76 -18.09 -14.87
N PHE A 136 14.56 -17.12 -15.33
CA PHE A 136 15.12 -16.09 -14.45
C PHE A 136 14.04 -15.21 -13.81
N ARG A 137 12.83 -15.12 -14.39
CA ARG A 137 11.71 -14.36 -13.83
C ARG A 137 10.94 -15.10 -12.75
N HIS A 138 11.29 -16.36 -12.49
CA HIS A 138 10.67 -17.15 -11.43
C HIS A 138 11.27 -16.84 -10.06
N VAL A 139 12.45 -16.19 -10.04
CA VAL A 139 13.14 -15.80 -8.80
C VAL A 139 12.76 -14.37 -8.43
N SER A 140 12.34 -14.17 -7.19
CA SER A 140 12.13 -12.85 -6.60
C SER A 140 12.92 -12.73 -5.31
N TYR A 141 13.57 -11.59 -5.11
CA TYR A 141 14.17 -11.21 -3.82
C TYR A 141 13.18 -10.58 -2.84
N LEU A 142 11.94 -10.34 -3.27
CA LEU A 142 10.90 -9.65 -2.49
C LEU A 142 9.80 -10.59 -2.02
N SER A 143 9.43 -11.60 -2.83
CA SER A 143 8.26 -12.45 -2.60
C SER A 143 8.28 -13.18 -1.27
N ASP A 144 9.45 -13.49 -0.71
CA ASP A 144 9.58 -14.16 0.60
C ASP A 144 9.32 -13.22 1.80
N LEU A 145 9.40 -11.90 1.59
CA LEU A 145 9.08 -10.88 2.61
C LEU A 145 7.66 -10.34 2.47
N ALA A 146 7.00 -10.55 1.33
CA ALA A 146 5.67 -10.02 1.05
C ALA A 146 4.57 -10.75 1.85
N GLU A 147 3.51 -10.02 2.25
CA GLU A 147 2.29 -10.63 2.80
C GLU A 147 1.56 -11.47 1.72
N GLY A 148 1.77 -11.16 0.45
CA GLY A 148 1.28 -11.91 -0.68
C GLY A 148 1.84 -11.42 -2.01
N VAL A 149 1.72 -12.26 -3.03
CA VAL A 149 2.12 -11.96 -4.41
C VAL A 149 0.93 -12.12 -5.33
N ILE A 150 0.61 -11.10 -6.12
CA ILE A 150 -0.42 -11.15 -7.15
C ILE A 150 0.25 -11.01 -8.51
N CYS A 151 0.17 -12.04 -9.35
CA CYS A 151 0.73 -12.00 -10.70
C CYS A 151 -0.27 -12.44 -11.77
N GLY A 152 -0.16 -11.88 -12.97
CA GLY A 152 -0.89 -12.34 -14.15
C GLY A 152 -2.35 -11.93 -14.27
N LEU A 153 -2.83 -11.05 -13.38
CA LEU A 153 -4.21 -10.54 -13.41
C LEU A 153 -4.30 -9.14 -14.01
N GLY A 154 -3.27 -8.71 -14.74
CA GLY A 154 -3.18 -7.37 -15.33
C GLY A 154 -3.28 -6.28 -14.27
N TRP A 155 -3.78 -5.12 -14.67
CA TRP A 155 -3.91 -3.97 -13.78
C TRP A 155 -4.89 -4.20 -12.62
N ARG A 156 -5.83 -5.14 -12.75
CA ARG A 156 -6.76 -5.51 -11.67
C ARG A 156 -6.04 -6.08 -10.46
N GLY A 157 -4.83 -6.63 -10.63
CA GLY A 157 -3.98 -7.06 -9.52
C GLY A 157 -3.72 -5.96 -8.49
N TYR A 158 -3.58 -4.71 -8.94
CA TYR A 158 -3.45 -3.56 -8.04
C TYR A 158 -4.71 -3.32 -7.20
N LEU A 159 -5.90 -3.50 -7.79
CA LEU A 159 -7.16 -3.32 -7.07
C LEU A 159 -7.33 -4.39 -5.99
N TYR A 160 -6.97 -5.63 -6.28
CA TYR A 160 -7.02 -6.72 -5.30
C TYR A 160 -6.00 -6.53 -4.17
N ALA A 161 -4.80 -6.05 -4.51
CA ALA A 161 -3.80 -5.70 -3.51
C ALA A 161 -4.27 -4.56 -2.59
N LEU A 162 -4.95 -3.55 -3.16
CA LEU A 162 -5.56 -2.46 -2.39
C LEU A 162 -6.69 -2.96 -1.49
N ASP A 163 -7.56 -3.84 -1.97
CA ASP A 163 -8.61 -4.45 -1.15
C ASP A 163 -8.00 -5.15 0.08
N PHE A 164 -7.00 -5.99 -0.17
CA PHE A 164 -6.28 -6.69 0.90
C PHE A 164 -5.66 -5.71 1.90
N ALA A 165 -4.97 -4.66 1.43
CA ALA A 165 -4.36 -3.66 2.29
C ALA A 165 -5.38 -2.90 3.15
N LEU A 166 -6.52 -2.51 2.58
CA LEU A 166 -7.59 -1.82 3.30
C LEU A 166 -8.19 -2.70 4.40
N GLU A 167 -8.45 -3.98 4.10
CA GLU A 167 -8.92 -4.95 5.10
C GLU A 167 -7.88 -5.17 6.20
N ARG A 168 -6.61 -5.33 5.82
CA ARG A 168 -5.49 -5.57 6.74
C ARG A 168 -5.29 -4.42 7.72
N LEU A 169 -5.46 -3.19 7.25
CA LEU A 169 -5.35 -1.97 8.05
C LEU A 169 -6.62 -1.68 8.88
N GLY A 170 -7.78 -2.18 8.48
CA GLY A 170 -9.05 -2.03 9.20
C GLY A 170 -9.21 -2.95 10.42
N ARG A 171 -8.38 -4.00 10.54
CA ARG A 171 -8.41 -4.93 11.68
C ARG A 171 -7.68 -4.32 12.90
N PRO A 172 -8.30 -4.25 14.10
CA PRO A 172 -7.57 -3.91 15.31
C PRO A 172 -6.50 -4.96 15.58
N HIS A 173 -5.27 -4.51 15.85
CA HIS A 173 -4.14 -5.35 16.28
C HIS A 173 -4.38 -5.99 17.65
#